data_AF-A0A1F7JS63-F1
#
_entry.id   AF-A0A1F7JS63-F1
#
_cell.length_a   1.000
_cell.length_b   1.000
_cell.length_c   1.000
_cell.angle_alpha   90.00
_cell.angle_beta   90.00
_cell.angle_gamma   90.00
#
_symmetry.space_group_name_H-M   'P 1'
#
loop_
_entity.id
_entity.type
_entity.pdbx_description
1 polymer ?
#
loop_
_entity_poly.entity_id
_entity_poly.type
_entity_poly.pdbx_seq_one_letter_code
_entity_poly.pdbx_strand_id
1 'polypeptide(L)'
;MVAPDTRQNIYYLIVSLLRHNFFAFVYFAGIIGSLFIAFRKPSRTALLMLIGFAILLFSFEYNKHIVEPLKEQTLNSLITERQSYRIARIVSVFLGKLLPLILPLIGWAMVIIGGYAETKKILKTSHKT
;
A
#
# COMPACT_ATOMS: atom_id res chain seq x y z
N MET A 1 -22.50 -34.42 -7.19
CA MET A 1 -22.65 -33.57 -6.00
C MET A 1 -21.27 -33.19 -5.51
N VAL A 2 -20.99 -31.91 -5.23
CA VAL A 2 -19.70 -31.48 -4.64
C VAL A 2 -19.61 -32.07 -3.23
N ALA A 3 -18.53 -32.79 -2.90
CA ALA A 3 -18.34 -33.38 -1.58
C ALA A 3 -18.36 -32.28 -0.48
N PRO A 4 -18.90 -32.55 0.72
CA PRO A 4 -18.95 -31.59 1.82
C PRO A 4 -17.59 -30.96 2.13
N ASP A 5 -16.53 -31.75 2.10
CA ASP A 5 -15.15 -31.31 2.36
C ASP A 5 -14.67 -30.29 1.31
N THR A 6 -15.02 -30.51 0.04
CA THR A 6 -14.68 -29.56 -1.04
C THR A 6 -15.37 -28.22 -0.83
N ARG A 7 -16.63 -28.20 -0.35
CA ARG A 7 -17.35 -26.96 -0.04
C ARG A 7 -16.69 -26.21 1.12
N GLN A 8 -16.30 -26.93 2.18
CA GLN A 8 -15.61 -26.37 3.33
C GLN A 8 -14.23 -25.80 2.95
N ASN A 9 -13.46 -26.51 2.12
CA ASN A 9 -12.17 -26.05 1.63
C ASN A 9 -12.27 -24.79 0.76
N ILE A 10 -13.26 -24.73 -0.13
CA ILE A 10 -13.54 -23.51 -0.92
C ILE A 10 -13.88 -22.33 -0.01
N TYR A 11 -14.74 -22.56 0.99
CA TYR A 11 -15.10 -21.52 1.96
C TYR A 11 -13.87 -20.96 2.69
N TYR A 12 -13.04 -21.84 3.26
CA TYR A 12 -11.83 -21.41 3.95
C TYR A 12 -10.82 -20.71 3.04
N LEU A 13 -10.68 -21.16 1.80
CA LEU A 13 -9.80 -20.52 0.82
C LEU A 13 -10.25 -19.07 0.57
N ILE A 14 -11.54 -18.84 0.33
CA ILE A 14 -12.09 -17.50 0.09
C ILE A 14 -11.90 -16.61 1.32
N VAL A 15 -12.28 -17.09 2.50
CA VAL A 15 -12.15 -16.33 3.75
C VAL A 15 -10.69 -16.00 4.05
N SER A 16 -9.79 -16.96 3.86
CA SER A 16 -8.35 -16.77 4.05
C SER A 16 -7.81 -15.70 3.11
N LEU A 17 -8.15 -15.77 1.81
CA LEU A 17 -7.72 -14.80 0.81
C LEU A 17 -8.19 -13.38 1.14
N LEU A 18 -9.47 -13.23 1.54
CA LEU A 18 -10.05 -11.94 1.91
C LEU A 18 -9.39 -11.37 3.17
N ARG A 19 -9.25 -12.18 4.21
CA ARG A 19 -8.66 -11.73 5.48
C ARG A 19 -7.19 -11.36 5.32
N HIS A 20 -6.46 -12.15 4.54
CA HIS A 20 -5.04 -11.97 4.31
C HIS A 20 -4.70 -10.77 3.41
N ASN A 21 -5.66 -10.32 2.58
CA ASN A 21 -5.49 -9.17 1.67
C ASN A 21 -6.44 -8.02 1.99
N PHE A 22 -7.06 -7.99 3.18
CA PHE A 22 -8.06 -6.99 3.53
C PHE A 22 -7.57 -5.56 3.31
N PHE A 23 -6.36 -5.24 3.78
CA PHE A 23 -5.78 -3.92 3.59
C PHE A 23 -5.47 -3.60 2.12
N ALA A 24 -5.00 -4.57 1.33
CA ALA A 24 -4.83 -4.38 -0.10
C ALA A 24 -6.15 -4.02 -0.78
N PHE A 25 -7.25 -4.70 -0.44
CA PHE A 25 -8.58 -4.36 -0.96
C PHE A 25 -9.04 -2.96 -0.54
N VAL A 26 -8.81 -2.56 0.71
CA VAL A 26 -9.15 -1.22 1.19
C VAL A 26 -8.37 -0.14 0.42
N TYR A 27 -7.06 -0.31 0.28
CA TYR A 27 -6.23 0.66 -0.44
C TYR A 27 -6.55 0.69 -1.94
N PHE A 28 -6.80 -0.48 -2.55
CA PHE A 28 -7.23 -0.56 -3.94
C PHE A 28 -8.59 0.14 -4.15
N ALA A 29 -9.57 -0.09 -3.28
CA ALA A 29 -10.84 0.64 -3.32
C ALA A 29 -10.63 2.15 -3.18
N GLY A 30 -9.68 2.59 -2.34
CA GLY A 30 -9.26 3.98 -2.22
C GLY A 30 -8.69 4.57 -3.52
N ILE A 31 -7.89 3.79 -4.27
CA ILE A 31 -7.39 4.17 -5.61
C ILE A 31 -8.56 4.36 -6.56
N ILE A 32 -9.49 3.40 -6.63
CA ILE A 32 -10.67 3.48 -7.51
C ILE A 32 -11.54 4.69 -7.15
N GLY A 33 -11.79 4.93 -5.86
CA GLY A 33 -12.54 6.10 -5.39
C GLY A 33 -11.86 7.41 -5.76
N SER A 34 -10.55 7.52 -5.55
CA SER A 34 -9.76 8.71 -5.88
C SER A 34 -9.73 8.96 -7.39
N LEU A 35 -9.63 7.89 -8.18
CA LEU A 35 -9.68 7.94 -9.63
C LEU A 35 -11.05 8.43 -10.13
N PHE A 36 -12.14 7.93 -9.54
CA PHE A 36 -13.49 8.40 -9.85
C PHE A 36 -13.67 9.89 -9.55
N ILE A 37 -13.16 10.36 -8.41
CA ILE A 37 -13.18 11.79 -8.06
C ILE A 37 -12.35 12.58 -9.08
N ALA A 38 -11.16 12.11 -9.45
CA ALA A 38 -10.28 12.76 -10.41
C ALA A 38 -10.91 12.86 -11.81
N PHE A 39 -11.64 11.83 -12.26
CA PHE A 39 -12.36 11.88 -13.54
C PHE A 39 -13.56 12.83 -13.50
N ARG A 40 -14.33 12.84 -12.40
CA ARG A 40 -15.51 13.71 -12.29
C ARG A 40 -15.12 15.18 -12.15
N LYS A 41 -14.09 15.48 -11.36
CA LYS A 41 -13.57 16.83 -11.13
C LYS A 41 -12.06 16.76 -10.93
N PRO A 42 -11.25 16.93 -11.98
CA PRO A 42 -9.80 16.83 -11.87
C PRO A 42 -9.29 17.87 -10.85
N SER A 43 -8.72 17.37 -9.76
CA SER A 43 -8.18 18.18 -8.68
C SER A 43 -6.82 17.62 -8.25
N ARG A 44 -5.91 18.52 -7.87
CA ARG A 44 -4.59 18.14 -7.33
C ARG A 44 -4.74 17.31 -6.04
N THR A 45 -5.82 17.53 -5.31
CA THR A 45 -6.18 16.82 -4.07
C THR A 45 -6.67 15.40 -4.33
N ALA A 46 -7.44 15.16 -5.39
CA ALA A 46 -7.81 13.81 -5.82
C ALA A 46 -6.60 13.01 -6.30
N LEU A 47 -5.68 13.65 -7.04
CA LEU A 47 -4.42 13.04 -7.43
C LEU A 47 -3.53 12.72 -6.21
N LEU A 48 -3.49 13.61 -5.22
CA LEU A 48 -2.75 13.40 -3.98
C LEU A 48 -3.27 12.16 -3.22
N MET A 49 -4.60 12.00 -3.12
CA MET A 49 -5.20 10.80 -2.52
C MET A 49 -4.89 9.54 -3.33
N LEU A 50 -4.97 9.61 -4.67
CA LEU A 50 -4.63 8.49 -5.54
C LEU A 50 -3.20 8.01 -5.32
N ILE A 51 -2.23 8.94 -5.29
CA ILE A 51 -0.83 8.62 -5.02
C ILE A 51 -0.67 8.08 -3.59
N GLY A 52 -1.35 8.68 -2.61
CA GLY A 52 -1.33 8.21 -1.22
C GLY A 52 -1.80 6.77 -1.07
N PHE A 53 -2.95 6.41 -1.66
CA PHE A 53 -3.45 5.04 -1.65
C PHE A 53 -2.57 4.07 -2.45
N ALA A 54 -1.98 4.52 -3.56
CA ALA A 54 -1.02 3.71 -4.31
C ALA A 54 0.23 3.40 -3.48
N ILE A 55 0.75 4.38 -2.72
CA ILE A 55 1.87 4.18 -1.79
C ILE A 55 1.46 3.23 -0.66
N LEU A 56 0.25 3.35 -0.11
CA LEU A 56 -0.24 2.43 0.93
C LEU A 56 -0.37 0.99 0.43
N LEU A 57 -0.91 0.79 -0.79
CA LEU A 57 -0.98 -0.52 -1.43
C LEU A 57 0.42 -1.08 -1.69
N PHE A 58 1.31 -0.27 -2.26
CA PHE A 58 2.70 -0.66 -2.47
C PHE A 58 3.39 -1.01 -1.16
N SER A 59 3.20 -0.23 -0.09
CA SER A 59 3.77 -0.49 1.23
C SER A 59 3.31 -1.82 1.82
N PHE A 60 2.03 -2.15 1.66
CA PHE A 60 1.47 -3.42 2.09
C PHE A 60 2.13 -4.59 1.34
N GLU A 61 2.19 -4.51 0.02
CA GLU A 61 2.84 -5.54 -0.81
C GLU A 61 4.36 -5.60 -0.57
N TYR A 62 4.98 -4.45 -0.32
CA TYR A 62 6.41 -4.34 -0.04
C TYR A 62 6.79 -5.17 1.19
N ASN A 63 6.06 -4.98 2.29
CA ASN A 63 6.29 -5.72 3.53
C ASN A 63 6.00 -7.21 3.39
N LYS A 64 5.06 -7.57 2.51
CA LYS A 64 4.57 -8.93 2.38
C LYS A 64 5.42 -9.80 1.45
N HIS A 65 5.87 -9.23 0.33
CA HIS A 65 6.46 -10.00 -0.76
C HIS A 65 7.80 -9.45 -1.26
N ILE A 66 8.13 -8.17 -1.02
CA ILE A 66 9.27 -7.52 -1.69
C ILE A 66 10.48 -7.40 -0.76
N VAL A 67 10.26 -7.06 0.51
CA VAL A 67 11.34 -6.65 1.41
C VAL A 67 12.42 -7.70 1.59
N GLU A 68 12.04 -8.96 1.82
CA GLU A 68 13.00 -10.03 2.13
C GLU A 68 13.77 -10.47 0.88
N PRO A 69 13.14 -10.76 -0.27
CA PRO A 69 13.86 -11.06 -1.50
C PRO A 69 14.78 -9.93 -1.94
N LEU A 70 14.32 -8.67 -1.84
CA LEU A 70 15.12 -7.50 -2.20
C LEU A 70 16.33 -7.34 -1.28
N LYS A 71 16.16 -7.59 0.02
CA LYS A 71 17.27 -7.58 0.99
C LYS A 71 18.30 -8.64 0.66
N GLU A 72 17.88 -9.88 0.45
CA GLU A 72 18.79 -10.99 0.11
C GLU A 72 19.55 -10.72 -1.19
N GLN A 73 18.84 -10.28 -2.24
CA GLN A 73 19.46 -9.92 -3.52
C GLN A 73 20.47 -8.78 -3.38
N THR A 74 20.14 -7.76 -2.59
CA THR A 74 21.01 -6.59 -2.35
C THR A 74 22.25 -6.98 -1.53
N LEU A 75 22.10 -7.88 -0.56
CA LEU A 75 23.24 -8.37 0.22
C LEU A 75 24.16 -9.23 -0.64
N ASN A 76 23.60 -10.12 -1.45
CA ASN A 76 24.38 -11.00 -2.33
C ASN A 76 25.11 -10.22 -3.43
N SER A 77 24.56 -9.08 -3.89
CA SER A 77 25.23 -8.23 -4.88
C SER A 77 26.32 -7.33 -4.29
N LEU A 78 26.14 -6.87 -3.05
CA LEU A 78 27.09 -5.95 -2.39
C LEU A 78 28.21 -6.67 -1.62
N ILE A 79 28.01 -7.93 -1.23
CA ILE A 79 28.92 -8.71 -0.40
C ILE A 79 29.39 -9.94 -1.19
N THR A 80 30.11 -9.70 -2.28
CA THR A 80 30.57 -10.74 -3.21
C THR A 80 31.89 -11.41 -2.78
N GLU A 81 32.84 -10.65 -2.23
CA GLU A 81 34.18 -11.20 -1.88
C GLU A 81 34.58 -11.05 -0.40
N ARG A 82 34.06 -10.05 0.32
CA ARG A 82 34.40 -9.82 1.74
C ARG A 82 33.17 -9.44 2.55
N GLN A 83 32.89 -10.19 3.61
CA GLN A 83 31.79 -9.87 4.52
C GLN A 83 31.94 -8.48 5.13
N SER A 84 31.11 -7.53 4.70
CA SER A 84 31.01 -6.20 5.28
C SER A 84 29.80 -6.10 6.19
N TYR A 85 30.03 -6.29 7.50
CA TYR A 85 28.99 -6.20 8.51
C TYR A 85 28.29 -4.83 8.55
N ARG A 86 29.01 -3.75 8.19
CA ARG A 86 28.45 -2.40 8.12
C ARG A 86 27.43 -2.26 6.98
N ILE A 87 27.77 -2.74 5.78
CA ILE A 87 26.87 -2.68 4.61
C ILE A 87 25.65 -3.56 4.88
N ALA A 88 25.86 -4.77 5.42
CA ALA A 88 24.76 -5.67 5.76
C ALA A 88 23.76 -5.02 6.73
N ARG A 89 24.27 -4.33 7.75
CA ARG A 89 23.45 -3.58 8.72
C ARG A 89 22.69 -2.44 8.06
N ILE A 90 23.34 -1.64 7.21
CA ILE A 90 22.68 -0.51 6.52
C ILE A 90 21.53 -1.01 5.65
N VAL A 91 21.78 -2.00 4.79
CA VAL A 91 20.76 -2.59 3.90
C VAL A 91 19.59 -3.16 4.72
N SER A 92 19.90 -3.91 5.78
CA SER A 92 18.87 -4.53 6.64
C SER A 92 18.02 -3.50 7.38
N VAL A 93 18.62 -2.41 7.86
CA VAL A 93 17.88 -1.33 8.53
C VAL A 93 17.07 -0.52 7.52
N PHE A 94 17.66 -0.16 6.39
CA PHE A 94 17.00 0.67 5.39
C PHE A 94 15.82 -0.05 4.75
N LEU A 95 16.05 -1.23 4.16
CA LEU A 95 15.00 -2.02 3.50
C LEU A 95 14.06 -2.67 4.51
N GLY A 96 14.60 -3.24 5.59
CA GLY A 96 13.82 -4.06 6.53
C GLY A 96 13.09 -3.29 7.63
N LYS A 97 13.44 -2.02 7.88
CA LYS A 97 12.83 -1.23 8.97
C LYS A 97 12.40 0.16 8.52
N LEU A 98 13.27 0.89 7.84
CA LEU A 98 13.04 2.30 7.52
C LEU A 98 11.96 2.46 6.43
N LEU A 99 12.10 1.77 5.30
CA LEU A 99 11.09 1.80 4.23
C LEU A 99 9.71 1.31 4.70
N PRO A 100 9.59 0.15 5.39
CA PRO A 100 8.35 -0.34 5.98
C PRO A 100 7.63 0.66 6.89
N LEU A 101 8.39 1.55 7.54
CA LEU A 101 7.85 2.58 8.44
C LEU A 101 7.48 3.87 7.69
N ILE A 102 8.36 4.36 6.81
CA ILE A 102 8.18 5.65 6.13
C ILE A 102 7.07 5.58 5.07
N LEU A 103 7.02 4.51 4.27
CA LEU A 103 6.03 4.38 3.20
C LEU A 103 4.57 4.51 3.70
N PRO A 104 4.12 3.79 4.74
CA PRO A 104 2.74 3.92 5.20
C PRO A 104 2.48 5.28 5.84
N LEU A 105 3.45 5.88 6.53
CA LEU A 105 3.31 7.22 7.11
C LEU A 105 3.09 8.29 6.04
N ILE A 106 3.89 8.26 4.97
CA ILE A 106 3.73 9.18 3.83
C ILE A 106 2.39 8.93 3.14
N GLY A 107 2.04 7.68 2.88
CA GLY A 107 0.78 7.31 2.24
C GLY A 107 -0.43 7.85 3.01
N TRP A 108 -0.49 7.62 4.33
CA TRP A 108 -1.56 8.12 5.18
C TRP A 108 -1.60 9.64 5.27
N ALA A 109 -0.44 10.31 5.38
CA ALA A 109 -0.38 11.77 5.39
C ALA A 109 -0.98 12.36 4.11
N MET A 110 -0.65 11.79 2.95
CA MET A 110 -1.20 12.23 1.66
C MET A 110 -2.72 12.00 1.56
N VAL A 111 -3.22 10.84 2.00
CA VAL A 111 -4.66 10.53 2.01
C VAL A 111 -5.42 11.48 2.93
N ILE A 112 -4.93 11.73 4.14
CA ILE A 112 -5.59 12.61 5.13
C ILE A 112 -5.61 14.06 4.63
N ILE A 113 -4.46 14.58 4.18
CA ILE A 113 -4.35 15.95 3.68
C ILE A 113 -5.20 16.12 2.42
N GLY A 114 -5.13 15.18 1.49
CA GLY A 114 -5.89 15.18 0.24
C GLY A 114 -7.40 15.13 0.48
N GLY A 115 -7.83 14.22 1.36
CA GLY A 115 -9.24 14.07 1.74
C GLY A 115 -9.79 15.31 2.41
N TYR A 116 -9.09 15.85 3.42
CA TYR A 116 -9.52 17.07 4.11
C TYR A 116 -9.66 18.26 3.15
N ALA A 117 -8.69 18.45 2.26
CA ALA A 117 -8.72 19.54 1.29
C ALA A 117 -9.83 19.38 0.24
N GLU A 118 -10.09 18.16 -0.23
CA GLU A 118 -11.18 17.87 -1.18
C GLU A 118 -12.55 18.09 -0.53
N THR A 119 -12.77 17.58 0.68
CA THR A 119 -14.02 17.80 1.43
C THR A 119 -14.30 19.29 1.64
N LYS A 120 -13.28 20.07 2.03
CA LYS A 120 -13.41 21.52 2.20
C LYS A 120 -13.78 22.23 0.89
N LYS A 121 -13.27 21.76 -0.25
CA LYS A 121 -13.59 22.29 -1.57
C LYS A 121 -15.04 22.00 -1.94
N ILE A 122 -15.50 20.78 -1.74
CA ILE A 122 -16.88 20.35 -2.02
C ILE A 122 -17.88 21.16 -1.20
N LEU A 123 -17.64 21.31 0.11
CA LEU A 123 -18.52 22.09 1.00
C LEU A 123 -18.62 23.56 0.57
N LYS A 124 -17.51 24.19 0.18
CA LYS A 124 -17.53 25.57 -0.34
C LYS A 124 -18.30 25.73 -1.63
N THR A 125 -18.27 24.74 -2.53
CA THR A 125 -19.06 24.78 -3.77
C THR A 125 -20.55 24.63 -3.47
N SER A 126 -20.92 23.76 -2.53
CA SER A 126 -22.33 23.52 -2.15
C SER A 126 -23.01 24.71 -1.47
N HIS A 127 -22.27 25.61 -0.82
CA HIS A 127 -22.84 26.83 -0.21
C HIS A 127 -22.99 28.00 -1.17
N LYS A 128 -22.47 27.88 -2.41
CA LYS A 128 -22.56 28.94 -3.44
C LYS A 128 -23.70 28.72 -4.44
N THR A 129 -24.34 27.56 -4.38
CA THR A 129 -25.53 27.17 -5.15
C THR A 129 -26.74 27.23 -4.25
#